data_AF-A0AAD9NZL3-F1
#
_entry.id   AF-A0AAD9NZL3-F1
#
_cell.length_a   1.000
_cell.length_b   1.000
_cell.length_c   1.000
_cell.angle_alpha   90.00
_cell.angle_beta   90.00
_cell.angle_gamma   90.00
#
_symmetry.space_group_name_H-M   'P 1'
#
loop_
_entity.id
_entity.type
_entity.pdbx_description
1 polymer ?
#
loop_
_entity_poly.entity_id
_entity_poly.type
_entity_poly.pdbx_seq_one_letter_code
_entity_poly.pdbx_strand_id
1 'polypeptide(L)'
;MCIDFHHNRTVISPIVINGEPVEQVDLFKYLGVILDEKLSFTEHVTAVQKKSQQRLHVLRKLRAFYVDPLLLLRLYRSIIEPLFTYCSICYYPALSVKNRNRLLKISHVSAKIIGLPTPKLSEIIDHAVLKKARAVATESDHPLSTFFHVLPSQRRYRCIKCKTSCYSRSFVPVAIRMLNAK
;
A
#
# COMPACT_ATOMS: atom_id res chain seq x y z
N MET A 1 11.50 39.88 6.87
CA MET A 1 12.16 38.89 5.99
C MET A 1 11.05 38.02 5.40
N CYS A 2 10.72 38.20 4.12
CA CYS A 2 9.73 37.37 3.44
C CYS A 2 10.47 36.16 2.86
N ILE A 3 10.14 34.96 3.34
CA ILE A 3 10.68 33.71 2.77
C ILE A 3 9.67 33.27 1.72
N ASP A 4 10.04 33.45 0.46
CA ASP A 4 9.22 33.07 -0.68
C ASP A 4 9.32 31.55 -0.89
N PHE A 5 8.19 30.85 -0.74
CA PHE A 5 8.07 29.40 -0.96
C PHE A 5 7.52 29.04 -2.35
N HIS A 6 7.50 30.01 -3.28
CA HIS A 6 7.09 29.76 -4.66
C HIS A 6 8.03 28.74 -5.31
N HIS A 7 7.59 27.48 -5.29
CA HIS A 7 8.25 26.40 -5.99
C HIS A 7 7.91 26.59 -7.47
N ASN A 8 8.85 27.11 -8.26
CA ASN A 8 8.73 27.05 -9.71
C ASN A 8 8.52 25.59 -10.09
N ARG A 9 7.31 25.23 -10.54
CA ARG A 9 7.05 23.93 -11.12
C ARG A 9 7.98 23.81 -12.31
N THR A 10 9.03 23.00 -12.19
CA THR A 10 9.89 22.68 -13.32
C THR A 10 9.00 22.01 -14.35
N VAL A 11 8.80 22.67 -15.49
CA VAL A 11 8.13 22.07 -16.64
C VAL A 11 8.96 20.84 -17.01
N ILE A 12 8.40 19.65 -16.81
CA ILE A 12 9.09 18.40 -17.10
C ILE A 12 9.05 18.23 -18.60
N SER A 13 10.21 18.26 -19.26
CA SER A 13 10.32 18.00 -20.69
C SER A 13 9.68 16.64 -21.03
N PRO A 14 8.96 16.53 -22.16
CA PRO A 14 8.35 15.27 -22.58
C PRO A 14 9.41 14.16 -22.67
N ILE A 15 9.13 13.02 -22.03
CA ILE A 15 9.99 11.85 -22.15
C ILE A 15 9.73 11.25 -23.54
N VAL A 16 10.78 11.01 -24.31
CA VAL A 16 10.69 10.40 -25.64
C VAL A 16 11.27 9.00 -25.59
N ILE A 17 10.51 8.00 -26.03
CA ILE A 17 10.95 6.61 -26.14
C ILE A 17 10.86 6.21 -27.61
N ASN A 18 11.97 5.75 -28.20
CA ASN A 18 12.06 5.37 -29.62
C ASN A 18 11.58 6.45 -30.61
N GLY A 19 11.75 7.73 -30.26
CA GLY A 19 11.32 8.87 -31.09
C GLY A 19 9.87 9.30 -30.87
N GLU A 20 9.09 8.59 -30.04
CA GLU A 20 7.70 8.94 -29.72
C GLU A 20 7.60 9.58 -28.32
N PRO A 21 6.89 10.71 -28.18
CA PRO A 21 6.66 11.31 -26.88
C PRO A 21 5.70 10.44 -26.05
N VAL A 22 6.08 10.18 -24.80
CA VAL A 22 5.25 9.46 -23.83
C VAL A 22 4.12 10.36 -23.34
N GLU A 23 2.89 9.84 -23.40
CA GLU A 23 1.72 10.53 -22.89
C GLU A 23 1.84 10.82 -21.38
N GLN A 24 1.62 12.07 -21.00
CA GLN A 24 1.56 12.49 -19.59
C GLN A 24 0.09 12.50 -19.14
N VAL A 25 -0.22 11.70 -18.12
CA VAL A 25 -1.57 11.61 -17.53
C VAL A 25 -1.50 11.85 -16.03
N ASP A 26 -2.54 12.50 -15.49
CA ASP A 26 -2.64 12.75 -14.05
C ASP A 26 -2.86 11.46 -13.25
N LEU A 27 -3.55 10.49 -13.87
CA LEU A 27 -3.90 9.20 -13.28
C LEU A 27 -3.54 8.08 -14.24
N PHE A 28 -2.75 7.13 -13.76
CA PHE A 28 -2.37 5.95 -14.53
C PHE A 28 -2.71 4.67 -13.76
N LYS A 29 -3.38 3.72 -14.40
CA LYS A 29 -3.70 2.44 -13.78
C LYS A 29 -2.68 1.38 -14.20
N TYR A 30 -1.82 0.99 -13.28
CA TYR A 30 -0.81 -0.03 -13.50
C TYR A 30 -1.07 -1.25 -12.62
N LEU A 31 -1.17 -2.43 -13.25
CA LEU A 31 -1.45 -3.70 -12.56
C LEU A 31 -2.61 -3.59 -11.55
N GLY A 32 -3.66 -2.83 -11.85
CA GLY A 32 -4.81 -2.65 -10.95
C GLY A 32 -4.66 -1.61 -9.83
N VAL A 33 -3.47 -1.02 -9.66
CA VAL A 33 -3.23 0.13 -8.76
C VAL A 33 -3.35 1.43 -9.54
N ILE A 34 -3.99 2.46 -8.96
CA ILE A 34 -4.11 3.78 -9.58
C ILE A 34 -3.01 4.67 -9.00
N LEU A 35 -2.14 5.16 -9.87
CA LEU A 35 -1.02 6.03 -9.56
C LEU A 35 -1.40 7.46 -9.94
N ASP A 36 -1.13 8.40 -9.05
CA ASP A 36 -1.20 9.85 -9.29
C ASP A 36 0.22 10.44 -9.30
N GLU A 37 0.39 11.64 -9.87
CA GLU A 37 1.67 12.37 -9.94
C GLU A 37 2.43 12.39 -8.60
N LYS A 38 1.68 12.56 -7.50
CA LYS A 38 2.23 12.68 -6.14
C LYS A 38 2.37 11.35 -5.40
N LEU A 39 1.98 10.23 -6.03
CA LEU A 39 1.89 8.91 -5.39
C LEU A 39 1.17 8.97 -4.04
N SER A 40 0.07 9.72 -3.97
CA SER A 40 -0.81 9.82 -2.79
C SER A 40 -1.77 8.63 -2.70
N PHE A 41 -2.02 7.95 -3.83
CA PHE A 41 -2.93 6.81 -3.97
C PHE A 41 -4.36 7.12 -3.51
N THR A 42 -4.77 8.39 -3.52
CA THR A 42 -6.11 8.79 -3.08
C THR A 42 -7.21 8.21 -3.95
N GLU A 43 -7.03 8.28 -5.28
CA GLU A 43 -7.96 7.67 -6.23
C GLU A 43 -7.99 6.15 -6.14
N HIS A 44 -6.84 5.52 -5.90
CA HIS A 44 -6.79 4.09 -5.64
C HIS A 44 -7.62 3.70 -4.41
N VAL A 45 -7.46 4.42 -3.29
CA VAL A 45 -8.25 4.19 -2.07
C VAL A 45 -9.74 4.44 -2.30
N THR A 46 -10.11 5.45 -3.09
CA THR A 46 -11.50 5.68 -3.49
C THR A 46 -12.07 4.51 -4.28
N ALA A 47 -11.33 3.99 -5.26
CA ALA A 47 -11.73 2.83 -6.05
C ALA A 47 -11.87 1.56 -5.19
N VAL A 48 -10.91 1.30 -4.30
CA VAL A 48 -10.96 0.20 -3.33
C VAL A 48 -12.18 0.33 -2.42
N GLN A 49 -12.41 1.53 -1.85
CA GLN A 49 -13.56 1.77 -0.99
C GLN A 49 -14.89 1.48 -1.70
N LYS A 50 -15.06 1.95 -2.94
CA LYS A 50 -16.29 1.68 -3.73
C LYS A 50 -16.52 0.17 -3.89
N LYS A 51 -15.48 -0.58 -4.29
CA LYS A 51 -15.56 -2.04 -4.43
C LYS A 51 -15.87 -2.73 -3.10
N SER A 52 -15.24 -2.30 -2.01
CA SER A 52 -15.48 -2.90 -0.69
C SER A 52 -16.89 -2.60 -0.16
N GLN A 53 -17.47 -1.43 -0.46
CA GLN A 53 -18.86 -1.13 -0.06
C GLN A 53 -19.87 -2.05 -0.74
N GLN A 54 -19.67 -2.38 -2.02
CA GLN A 54 -20.50 -3.36 -2.73
C GLN A 54 -20.43 -4.74 -2.05
N ARG A 55 -19.21 -5.20 -1.71
CA ARG A 55 -18.99 -6.49 -1.03
C ARG A 55 -19.50 -6.50 0.42
N LEU A 56 -19.42 -5.37 1.12
CA LEU A 56 -20.02 -5.18 2.44
C LEU A 56 -21.55 -5.32 2.39
N HIS A 57 -22.20 -4.83 1.32
CA HIS A 57 -23.64 -5.00 1.17
C HIS A 57 -24.03 -6.49 1.11
N VAL A 58 -23.26 -7.29 0.37
CA VAL A 58 -23.44 -8.74 0.32
C VAL A 58 -23.28 -9.37 1.71
N LEU A 59 -22.24 -9.00 2.47
CA LEU A 59 -22.07 -9.49 3.84
C LEU A 59 -23.24 -9.13 4.75
N ARG A 60 -23.81 -7.92 4.64
CA ARG A 60 -25.01 -7.53 5.41
C ARG A 60 -26.22 -8.39 5.06
N LYS A 61 -26.43 -8.68 3.77
CA LYS A 61 -27.52 -9.55 3.33
C LYS A 61 -27.37 -10.97 3.87
N LEU A 62 -26.18 -11.55 3.78
CA LEU A 62 -25.89 -12.88 4.32
C LEU A 62 -26.07 -12.94 5.84
N ARG A 63 -25.65 -11.89 6.56
CA ARG A 63 -25.91 -11.77 7.99
C ARG A 63 -27.41 -11.75 8.32
N ALA A 64 -28.22 -11.07 7.52
CA ALA A 64 -29.68 -11.05 7.68
C ALA A 64 -30.34 -12.41 7.41
N PHE A 65 -29.71 -13.27 6.62
CA PHE A 65 -30.10 -14.67 6.43
C PHE A 65 -29.53 -15.61 7.50
N TYR A 66 -29.04 -15.09 8.62
CA TYR A 66 -28.51 -15.87 9.75
C TYR A 66 -27.33 -16.79 9.38
N VAL A 67 -26.56 -16.43 8.35
CA VAL A 67 -25.35 -17.17 7.98
C VAL A 67 -24.36 -17.15 9.15
N ASP A 68 -23.75 -18.29 9.40
CA ASP A 68 -22.78 -18.52 10.47
C ASP A 68 -21.63 -17.48 10.45
N PRO A 69 -21.29 -16.87 11.61
CA PRO A 69 -20.20 -15.90 11.72
C PRO A 69 -18.85 -16.38 11.19
N LEU A 70 -18.50 -17.66 11.37
CA LEU A 70 -17.22 -18.19 10.88
C LEU A 70 -17.21 -18.26 9.35
N LEU A 71 -18.33 -18.64 8.74
CA LEU A 71 -18.49 -18.57 7.29
C LEU A 71 -18.43 -17.13 6.76
N LEU A 72 -19.07 -16.17 7.43
CA LEU A 72 -18.98 -14.75 7.08
C LEU A 72 -17.54 -14.24 7.19
N LEU A 73 -16.76 -14.69 8.18
CA LEU A 73 -15.34 -14.34 8.30
C LEU A 73 -14.51 -14.91 7.13
N ARG A 74 -14.77 -16.16 6.72
CA ARG A 74 -14.12 -16.77 5.54
C ARG A 74 -14.48 -16.03 4.26
N LEU A 75 -15.72 -15.60 4.11
CA LEU A 75 -16.14 -14.75 2.99
C LEU A 75 -15.42 -13.41 3.03
N TYR A 76 -15.35 -12.72 4.17
CA TYR A 76 -14.58 -11.48 4.30
C TYR A 76 -13.13 -11.65 3.84
N ARG A 77 -12.45 -12.72 4.29
CA ARG A 77 -11.05 -13.00 3.91
C ARG A 77 -10.87 -13.32 2.42
N SER A 78 -11.89 -13.86 1.75
CA SER A 78 -11.81 -14.22 0.33
C SER A 78 -12.25 -13.09 -0.60
N ILE A 79 -13.21 -12.26 -0.18
CA ILE A 79 -13.78 -11.23 -1.07
C ILE A 79 -13.45 -9.80 -0.63
N ILE A 80 -13.25 -9.46 0.64
CA ILE A 80 -12.96 -8.06 1.01
C ILE A 80 -11.48 -7.85 1.27
N GLU A 81 -10.84 -8.73 2.03
CA GLU A 81 -9.43 -8.61 2.39
C GLU A 81 -8.48 -8.45 1.18
N PRO A 82 -8.65 -9.19 0.06
CA PRO A 82 -7.78 -9.05 -1.11
C PRO A 82 -7.82 -7.67 -1.75
N LEU A 83 -8.91 -6.90 -1.57
CA LEU A 83 -8.99 -5.53 -2.07
C LEU A 83 -8.02 -4.59 -1.36
N PHE A 84 -7.63 -4.92 -0.13
CA PHE A 84 -6.70 -4.13 0.67
C PHE A 84 -5.29 -4.69 0.68
N THR A 85 -5.12 -6.00 0.47
CA THR A 85 -3.81 -6.65 0.58
C THR A 85 -3.09 -6.72 -0.76
N TYR A 86 -3.81 -6.73 -1.88
CA TYR A 86 -3.23 -6.70 -3.22
C TYR A 86 -2.37 -5.43 -3.40
N CYS A 87 -1.08 -5.60 -3.74
CA CYS A 87 -0.11 -4.52 -3.88
C CYS A 87 0.01 -3.57 -2.67
N SER A 88 -0.47 -3.98 -1.50
CA SER A 88 -0.50 -3.17 -0.28
C SER A 88 0.88 -2.70 0.16
N ILE A 89 1.91 -3.53 -0.05
CA ILE A 89 3.31 -3.21 0.23
C ILE A 89 3.80 -1.97 -0.53
N CYS A 90 3.17 -1.62 -1.66
CA CYS A 90 3.55 -0.49 -2.50
C CYS A 90 2.87 0.80 -2.03
N TYR A 91 1.55 0.78 -1.82
CA TYR A 91 0.78 2.01 -1.59
C TYR A 91 0.47 2.28 -0.12
N TYR A 92 0.28 1.26 0.71
CA TYR A 92 -0.24 1.44 2.08
C TYR A 92 0.68 2.30 2.97
N PRO A 93 2.02 2.14 2.93
CA PRO A 93 2.91 3.01 3.70
C PRO A 93 2.97 4.45 3.17
N ALA A 94 2.60 4.69 1.91
CA ALA A 94 2.52 6.02 1.31
C ALA A 94 1.23 6.78 1.66
N LEU A 95 0.16 6.08 2.05
CA LEU A 95 -1.13 6.70 2.34
C LEU A 95 -1.06 7.81 3.40
N SER A 96 -1.94 8.80 3.26
CA SER A 96 -2.24 9.75 4.35
C SER A 96 -3.00 9.06 5.49
N VAL A 97 -2.97 9.66 6.69
CA VAL A 97 -3.75 9.18 7.84
C VAL A 97 -5.24 9.11 7.49
N LYS A 98 -5.76 10.12 6.75
CA LYS A 98 -7.14 10.15 6.25
C LYS A 98 -7.46 8.92 5.38
N ASN A 99 -6.60 8.61 4.41
CA ASN A 99 -6.82 7.49 3.50
C ASN A 99 -6.68 6.12 4.21
N ARG A 100 -5.76 5.99 5.18
CA ARG A 100 -5.69 4.79 6.03
C ARG A 100 -6.98 4.61 6.83
N ASN A 101 -7.46 5.66 7.47
CA ASN A 101 -8.70 5.61 8.27
C ASN A 101 -9.92 5.21 7.43
N ARG A 102 -9.97 5.60 6.15
CA ARG A 102 -11.02 5.14 5.22
C ARG A 102 -11.00 3.62 5.04
N LEU A 103 -9.81 3.01 4.88
CA LEU A 103 -9.68 1.55 4.77
C LEU A 103 -9.99 0.85 6.10
N LEU A 104 -9.47 1.37 7.21
CA LEU A 104 -9.73 0.82 8.55
C LEU A 104 -11.21 0.84 8.91
N LYS A 105 -11.93 1.91 8.53
CA LYS A 105 -13.38 2.00 8.73
C LYS A 105 -14.12 0.83 8.07
N ILE A 106 -13.68 0.40 6.89
CA ILE A 106 -14.29 -0.74 6.21
C ILE A 106 -14.03 -2.04 6.99
N SER A 107 -12.78 -2.28 7.43
CA SER A 107 -12.45 -3.44 8.26
C SER A 107 -13.27 -3.47 9.56
N HIS A 108 -13.43 -2.33 10.24
CA HIS A 108 -14.23 -2.24 11.46
C HIS A 108 -15.71 -2.51 11.21
N VAL A 109 -16.27 -1.98 10.11
CA VAL A 109 -17.66 -2.27 9.72
C VAL A 109 -17.84 -3.74 9.39
N SER A 110 -16.89 -4.37 8.69
CA SER A 110 -16.90 -5.82 8.44
C SER A 110 -16.92 -6.61 9.74
N ALA A 111 -16.02 -6.31 10.69
CA ALA A 111 -15.98 -6.99 11.99
C ALA A 111 -17.32 -6.90 12.73
N LYS A 112 -17.97 -5.73 12.72
CA LYS A 112 -19.30 -5.54 13.31
C LYS A 112 -20.38 -6.39 12.64
N ILE A 113 -20.37 -6.51 11.31
CA ILE A 113 -21.34 -7.33 10.57
C ILE A 113 -21.13 -8.82 10.83
N ILE A 114 -19.88 -9.26 10.86
CA ILE A 114 -19.51 -10.66 11.08
C ILE A 114 -19.80 -11.07 12.54
N GLY A 115 -19.57 -10.17 13.50
CA GLY A 115 -19.64 -10.48 14.93
C GLY A 115 -18.39 -11.15 15.48
N LEU A 116 -17.29 -11.16 14.72
CA LEU A 116 -15.98 -11.71 15.10
C LEU A 116 -14.88 -10.69 14.86
N PRO A 117 -13.76 -10.76 15.60
CA PRO A 117 -12.61 -9.90 15.34
C PRO A 117 -12.00 -10.21 13.98
N THR A 118 -11.77 -9.17 13.18
CA THR A 118 -10.99 -9.25 11.94
C THR A 118 -9.52 -8.92 12.21
N PRO A 119 -8.56 -9.58 11.53
CA PRO A 119 -7.15 -9.24 11.67
C PRO A 119 -6.91 -7.77 11.33
N LYS A 120 -6.01 -7.11 12.08
CA LYS A 120 -5.70 -5.69 11.84
C LYS A 120 -5.01 -5.54 10.51
N LEU A 121 -5.52 -4.65 9.66
CA LEU A 121 -4.99 -4.44 8.32
C LEU A 121 -3.49 -4.09 8.34
N SER A 122 -3.03 -3.29 9.31
CA SER A 122 -1.61 -2.98 9.48
C SER A 122 -0.75 -4.23 9.70
N GLU A 123 -1.18 -5.16 10.55
CA GLU A 123 -0.43 -6.38 10.87
C GLU A 123 -0.29 -7.30 9.65
N ILE A 124 -1.35 -7.42 8.85
CA ILE A 124 -1.34 -8.21 7.61
C ILE A 124 -0.33 -7.63 6.61
N ILE A 125 -0.35 -6.30 6.46
CA ILE A 125 0.52 -5.59 5.53
C ILE A 125 1.96 -5.64 6.01
N ASP A 126 2.20 -5.43 7.30
CA ASP A 126 3.52 -5.48 7.90
C ASP A 126 4.15 -6.88 7.72
N HIS A 127 3.35 -7.92 7.92
CA HIS A 127 3.78 -9.30 7.62
C HIS A 127 4.12 -9.48 6.14
N ALA A 128 3.30 -8.96 5.22
CA ALA A 128 3.55 -9.03 3.78
C ALA A 128 4.83 -8.27 3.36
N VAL A 129 5.06 -7.07 3.92
CA VAL A 129 6.27 -6.28 3.69
C VAL A 129 7.50 -7.06 4.14
N LEU A 130 7.49 -7.59 5.37
CA LEU A 130 8.62 -8.35 5.89
C LEU A 130 8.89 -9.63 5.12
N LYS A 131 7.83 -10.36 4.74
CA LYS A 131 7.95 -11.57 3.92
C LYS A 131 8.62 -11.25 2.58
N LYS A 132 8.14 -10.21 1.88
CA LYS A 132 8.73 -9.81 0.60
C LYS A 132 10.14 -9.27 0.77
N ALA A 133 10.41 -8.46 1.80
CA ALA A 133 11.73 -7.91 2.06
C ALA A 133 12.79 -9.00 2.29
N ARG A 134 12.45 -10.04 3.05
CA ARG A 134 13.34 -11.20 3.25
C ARG A 134 13.63 -11.93 1.95
N ALA A 135 12.60 -12.20 1.13
CA ALA A 135 12.79 -12.82 -0.18
C ALA A 135 13.72 -11.99 -1.08
N VAL A 136 13.50 -10.67 -1.14
CA VAL A 136 14.34 -9.74 -1.90
C VAL A 136 15.78 -9.72 -1.40
N ALA A 137 16.00 -9.81 -0.08
CA ALA A 137 17.34 -9.80 0.50
C ALA A 137 18.10 -11.12 0.26
N THR A 138 17.40 -12.24 0.06
CA THR A 138 18.00 -13.56 -0.20
C THR A 138 18.22 -13.84 -1.69
N GLU A 139 17.42 -13.24 -2.57
CA GLU A 139 17.50 -13.44 -4.02
C GLU A 139 18.53 -12.47 -4.63
N SER A 140 19.71 -12.97 -5.02
CA SER A 140 20.77 -12.15 -5.63
C SER A 140 20.31 -11.41 -6.89
N ASP A 141 19.52 -12.09 -7.73
CA ASP A 141 19.12 -11.61 -9.05
C ASP A 141 17.92 -10.65 -8.99
N HIS A 142 17.35 -10.44 -7.80
CA HIS A 142 16.24 -9.53 -7.64
C HIS A 142 16.72 -8.08 -7.86
N PRO A 143 16.04 -7.25 -8.66
CA PRO A 143 16.51 -5.89 -9.01
C PRO A 143 16.65 -4.97 -7.79
N LEU A 144 15.90 -5.25 -6.72
CA LEU A 144 15.97 -4.52 -5.45
C LEU A 144 16.99 -5.08 -4.44
N SER A 145 17.64 -6.22 -4.71
CA SER A 145 18.58 -6.86 -3.77
C SER A 145 19.74 -5.92 -3.40
N THR A 146 20.16 -5.09 -4.36
CA THR A 146 21.19 -4.06 -4.22
C THR A 146 20.88 -3.03 -3.13
N PHE A 147 19.64 -2.88 -2.68
CA PHE A 147 19.33 -1.96 -1.57
C PHE A 147 19.48 -2.61 -0.19
N PHE A 148 19.56 -3.95 -0.11
CA PHE A 148 19.55 -4.71 1.14
C PHE A 148 20.97 -5.12 1.58
N HIS A 149 21.83 -4.13 1.80
CA HIS A 149 23.19 -4.37 2.31
C HIS A 149 23.20 -4.56 3.83
N VAL A 150 23.66 -5.71 4.30
CA VAL A 150 23.89 -5.97 5.72
C VAL A 150 25.19 -5.28 6.17
N LEU A 151 25.18 -4.68 7.36
CA LEU A 151 26.36 -4.06 7.97
C LEU A 151 27.35 -5.14 8.48
N PRO A 152 28.62 -4.82 8.72
CA PRO A 152 29.62 -5.78 9.22
C PRO A 152 29.20 -6.53 10.50
N SER A 153 28.33 -5.93 11.31
CA SER A 153 27.77 -6.58 12.50
C SER A 153 26.81 -7.73 12.21
N GLN A 154 26.44 -7.99 10.96
CA GLN A 154 25.49 -9.02 10.52
C GLN A 154 24.06 -8.88 11.10
N ARG A 155 23.78 -7.80 11.84
CA ARG A 155 22.51 -7.61 12.57
C ARG A 155 21.52 -6.66 11.89
N ARG A 156 22.03 -5.69 11.13
CA ARG A 156 21.21 -4.59 10.59
C ARG A 156 21.56 -4.34 9.13
N TYR A 157 20.54 -3.93 8.38
CA TYR A 157 20.68 -3.42 7.03
C TYR A 157 21.07 -1.94 7.05
N ARG A 158 21.82 -1.50 6.05
CA ARG A 158 22.19 -0.10 5.86
C ARG A 158 20.94 0.75 5.64
N CYS A 159 20.74 1.76 6.48
CA CYS A 159 19.63 2.70 6.35
C CYS A 159 19.76 3.55 5.06
N ILE A 160 18.63 3.79 4.39
CA ILE A 160 18.57 4.63 3.20
C ILE A 160 18.24 6.07 3.58
N LYS A 161 19.08 7.02 3.15
CA LYS A 161 18.78 8.45 3.25
C LYS A 161 17.69 8.80 2.24
N CYS A 162 16.61 9.40 2.71
CA CYS A 162 15.46 9.74 1.86
C CYS A 162 15.31 11.26 1.79
N LYS A 163 15.32 11.83 0.57
CA LYS A 163 15.14 13.28 0.35
C LYS A 163 13.67 13.71 0.42
N THR A 164 12.74 12.82 0.06
CA THR A 164 11.31 13.11 0.00
C THR A 164 10.52 12.18 0.92
N SER A 165 9.38 12.67 1.42
CA SER A 165 8.42 11.86 2.17
C SER A 165 7.82 10.73 1.33
N CYS A 166 7.68 10.95 0.02
CA CYS A 166 7.24 9.94 -0.93
C CYS A 166 8.23 8.77 -0.96
N TYR A 167 9.52 9.02 -1.20
CA TYR A 167 10.51 7.95 -1.25
C TYR A 167 10.67 7.27 0.11
N SER A 168 10.68 8.04 1.21
CA SER A 168 10.80 7.46 2.56
C SER A 168 9.66 6.53 2.93
N ARG A 169 8.50 6.66 2.28
CA ARG A 169 7.31 5.82 2.46
C ARG A 169 7.13 4.77 1.36
N SER A 170 8.08 4.64 0.43
CA SER A 170 8.10 3.55 -0.54
C SER A 170 8.54 2.23 0.10
N PHE A 171 8.37 1.12 -0.62
CA PHE A 171 8.63 -0.23 -0.12
C PHE A 171 10.03 -0.39 0.51
N VAL A 172 11.10 0.00 -0.20
CA VAL A 172 12.49 -0.32 0.22
C VAL A 172 12.86 0.35 1.54
N PRO A 173 12.71 1.68 1.74
CA PRO A 173 13.05 2.30 3.02
C PRO A 173 12.15 1.84 4.17
N VAL A 174 10.88 1.55 3.90
CA VAL A 174 9.95 1.00 4.90
C VAL A 174 10.40 -0.40 5.33
N ALA A 175 10.68 -1.29 4.37
CA ALA A 175 11.14 -2.65 4.61
C ALA A 175 12.43 -2.68 5.44
N ILE A 176 13.43 -1.87 5.10
CA ILE A 176 14.70 -1.80 5.85
C ILE A 176 14.46 -1.32 7.29
N ARG A 177 13.63 -0.29 7.50
CA ARG A 177 13.29 0.17 8.85
C ARG A 177 12.60 -0.93 9.66
N MET A 178 11.69 -1.67 9.05
CA MET A 178 10.98 -2.77 9.70
C MET A 178 11.89 -3.95 10.03
N LEU A 179 12.84 -4.29 9.14
CA LEU A 179 13.83 -5.34 9.40
C LEU A 179 14.80 -4.94 10.51
N ASN A 180 15.20 -3.67 10.57
CA ASN A 180 16.12 -3.16 11.60
C ASN A 180 15.46 -2.94 12.97
N ALA A 181 14.13 -2.89 13.03
CA ALA A 181 13.36 -2.75 14.27
C ALA A 181 13.09 -4.10 14.97
N LYS A 182 13.44 -5.21 14.32
CA LYS A 182 13.39 -6.57 14.88
C LYS A 182 14.79 -7.01 15.31
#